data_AF-A0A151BAD0-F1
#
_entry.id   AF-A0A151BAD0-F1
#
_cell.length_a   1.000
_cell.length_b   1.000
_cell.length_c   1.000
_cell.angle_alpha   90.00
_cell.angle_beta   90.00
_cell.angle_gamma   90.00
#
_symmetry.space_group_name_H-M   'P 1'
#
loop_
_entity.id
_entity.type
_entity.pdbx_description
1 polymer ?
#
loop_
_entity_poly.entity_id
_entity_poly.type
_entity_poly.pdbx_seq_one_letter_code
_entity_poly.pdbx_strand_id
1 'polypeptide(L)'
;MTLEEVKADIMEAQRRIREVIPGGGRTFAYPCYETSVGRGVSKRSYVPVVAEIFLAARGGGEMGWSNHPATCDLHELWSWSADRMRFEEMVGLTLRTAYEGRWAVFTFHGIDEGHLPVSEYDLREFLRFLDRYRTKIWVAPLVEIAEYVVEERRRLGIPV
;
A
#
# COMPACT_ATOMS: atom_id res chain seq x y z
N MET A 1 6.72 -9.29 -21.83
CA MET A 1 6.88 -9.09 -20.39
C MET A 1 7.04 -10.43 -19.70
N THR A 2 8.28 -10.84 -19.49
CA THR A 2 8.69 -11.97 -18.62
C THR A 2 9.00 -11.47 -17.21
N LEU A 3 9.28 -12.38 -16.27
CA LEU A 3 9.67 -11.99 -14.90
C LEU A 3 11.02 -11.26 -14.88
N GLU A 4 11.94 -11.65 -15.76
CA GLU A 4 13.25 -11.01 -15.92
C GLU A 4 13.11 -9.59 -16.48
N GLU A 5 12.21 -9.40 -17.45
CA GLU A 5 11.90 -8.06 -17.98
C GLU A 5 11.29 -7.16 -16.90
N VAL A 6 10.37 -7.67 -16.08
CA VAL A 6 9.82 -6.94 -14.92
C VAL A 6 10.91 -6.58 -13.92
N LYS A 7 11.77 -7.55 -13.56
CA LYS A 7 12.86 -7.31 -12.61
C LYS A 7 13.81 -6.22 -13.11
N ALA A 8 14.18 -6.28 -14.40
CA ALA A 8 15.04 -5.28 -15.02
C ALA A 8 14.41 -3.89 -15.00
N ASP A 9 13.12 -3.78 -15.34
CA ASP A 9 12.38 -2.50 -15.33
C ASP A 9 12.30 -1.91 -13.90
N ILE A 10 11.95 -2.73 -12.90
CA ILE A 10 11.94 -2.33 -11.48
C ILE A 10 13.32 -1.82 -11.06
N MET A 11 14.39 -2.52 -11.41
CA MET A 11 15.75 -2.14 -11.02
C MET A 11 16.21 -0.84 -11.69
N GLU A 12 15.86 -0.62 -12.96
CA GLU A 12 16.14 0.63 -13.67
C GLU A 12 15.34 1.81 -13.09
N ALA A 13 14.05 1.61 -12.79
CA ALA A 13 13.23 2.62 -12.12
C ALA A 13 13.83 3.01 -10.77
N GLN A 14 14.25 2.03 -9.96
CA GLN A 14 14.92 2.32 -8.70
C GLN A 14 16.24 3.07 -8.88
N ARG A 15 17.04 2.74 -9.92
CA ARG A 15 18.28 3.45 -10.22
C ARG A 15 17.99 4.94 -10.48
N ARG A 16 17.02 5.25 -11.33
CA ARG A 16 16.60 6.63 -11.64
C ARG A 16 16.05 7.36 -10.41
N ILE A 17 15.21 6.70 -9.62
CA ILE A 17 14.67 7.30 -8.39
C ILE A 17 15.79 7.62 -7.41
N ARG A 18 16.80 6.74 -7.26
CA ARG A 18 17.96 6.99 -6.38
C ARG A 18 18.82 8.17 -6.82
N GLU A 19 18.88 8.49 -8.11
CA GLU A 19 19.62 9.66 -8.59
C GLU A 19 18.99 10.97 -8.11
N VAL A 20 17.65 11.01 -7.98
CA VAL A 20 16.91 12.23 -7.60
C VAL A 20 16.57 12.25 -6.11
N ILE A 21 16.31 11.09 -5.52
CA ILE A 21 15.97 10.90 -4.12
C ILE A 21 16.89 9.79 -3.60
N PRO A 22 18.07 10.09 -3.05
CA PRO A 22 19.07 9.06 -2.72
C PRO A 22 18.78 8.30 -1.41
N GLY A 23 18.07 8.93 -0.46
CA GLY A 23 17.82 8.38 0.88
C GLY A 23 16.47 7.67 1.04
N GLY A 24 16.23 7.15 2.24
CA GLY A 24 14.95 6.56 2.66
C GLY A 24 14.72 5.12 2.21
N GLY A 25 13.95 4.37 3.01
CA GLY A 25 13.41 3.07 2.61
C GLY A 25 12.37 3.23 1.51
N ARG A 26 12.20 2.19 0.68
CA ARG A 26 11.24 2.18 -0.43
C ARG A 26 10.36 0.96 -0.35
N THR A 27 9.12 1.17 -0.75
CA THR A 27 8.13 0.13 -0.99
C THR A 27 7.70 0.19 -2.45
N PHE A 28 7.00 -0.84 -2.90
CA PHE A 28 6.51 -0.92 -4.28
C PHE A 28 5.00 -0.68 -4.35
N ALA A 29 4.52 -0.15 -5.47
CA ALA A 29 3.10 -0.06 -5.76
C ALA A 29 2.86 -0.71 -7.11
N TYR A 30 2.04 -1.77 -7.14
CA TYR A 30 1.75 -2.49 -8.37
C TYR A 30 0.97 -1.58 -9.34
N PRO A 31 1.48 -1.30 -10.56
CA PRO A 31 0.79 -0.47 -11.52
C PRO A 31 -0.58 -1.07 -11.87
N CYS A 32 -1.64 -0.27 -11.76
CA CYS A 32 -3.02 -0.73 -11.99
C CYS A 32 -3.41 -1.98 -11.19
N TYR A 33 -2.75 -2.24 -10.05
CA TYR A 33 -2.95 -3.42 -9.22
C TYR A 33 -2.57 -4.77 -9.87
N GLU A 34 -1.93 -4.77 -11.04
CA GLU A 34 -1.52 -6.00 -11.70
C GLU A 34 -0.32 -6.60 -10.96
N THR A 35 -0.42 -7.86 -10.54
CA THR A 35 0.65 -8.54 -9.78
C THR A 35 1.26 -9.71 -10.55
N SER A 36 0.91 -9.85 -11.83
CA SER A 36 1.34 -10.96 -12.67
C SER A 36 1.65 -10.56 -14.11
N VAL A 37 2.44 -11.41 -14.77
CA VAL A 37 2.67 -11.38 -16.22
C VAL A 37 2.10 -12.62 -16.90
N GLY A 38 1.92 -12.57 -18.22
CA GLY A 38 1.32 -13.67 -18.98
C GLY A 38 -0.21 -13.73 -18.81
N ARG A 39 -0.84 -14.78 -19.34
CA ARG A 39 -2.31 -14.95 -19.35
C ARG A 39 -2.70 -16.43 -19.26
N GLY A 40 -3.85 -16.72 -18.67
CA GLY A 40 -4.34 -18.09 -18.52
C GLY A 40 -3.32 -18.99 -17.80
N VAL A 41 -3.07 -20.19 -18.33
CA VAL A 41 -2.15 -21.17 -17.74
C VAL A 41 -0.67 -20.72 -17.70
N SER A 42 -0.29 -19.71 -18.50
CA SER A 42 1.04 -19.11 -18.48
C SER A 42 1.15 -17.91 -17.54
N LYS A 43 0.07 -17.52 -16.84
CA LYS A 43 0.11 -16.43 -15.86
C LYS A 43 1.11 -16.77 -14.76
N ARG A 44 1.98 -15.82 -14.41
CA ARG A 44 2.99 -15.94 -13.35
C ARG A 44 2.96 -14.69 -12.50
N SER A 45 2.84 -14.87 -11.18
CA SER A 45 2.98 -13.76 -10.23
C SER A 45 4.41 -13.24 -10.25
N TYR A 46 4.56 -11.93 -10.20
CA TYR A 46 5.85 -11.26 -9.98
C TYR A 46 5.96 -10.69 -8.55
N VAL A 47 5.02 -10.99 -7.66
CA VAL A 47 5.12 -10.67 -6.22
C VAL A 47 6.43 -11.19 -5.61
N PRO A 48 6.90 -12.42 -5.89
CA PRO A 48 8.19 -12.89 -5.37
C PRO A 48 9.38 -12.05 -5.85
N VAL A 49 9.33 -11.53 -7.09
CA VAL A 49 10.38 -10.63 -7.62
C VAL A 49 10.40 -9.32 -6.83
N VAL A 50 9.23 -8.78 -6.49
CA VAL A 50 9.11 -7.57 -5.67
C VAL A 50 9.60 -7.83 -4.24
N ALA A 51 9.31 -9.01 -3.68
CA ALA A 51 9.73 -9.41 -2.34
C ALA A 51 11.25 -9.56 -2.17
N GLU A 52 11.98 -9.88 -3.24
CA GLU A 52 13.45 -9.88 -3.22
C GLU A 52 14.05 -8.46 -3.12
N ILE A 53 13.27 -7.42 -3.43
CA ILE A 53 13.79 -6.06 -3.68
C ILE A 53 13.29 -5.05 -2.65
N PHE A 54 12.02 -5.13 -2.24
CA PHE A 54 11.37 -4.15 -1.37
C PHE A 54 10.87 -4.79 -0.08
N LEU A 55 10.84 -4.02 1.00
CA LEU A 55 10.32 -4.47 2.30
C LEU A 55 8.82 -4.77 2.28
N ALA A 56 8.08 -4.01 1.47
CA ALA A 56 6.65 -4.13 1.35
C ALA A 56 6.17 -3.57 0.01
N ALA A 57 4.97 -3.97 -0.40
CA ALA A 57 4.34 -3.49 -1.61
C ALA A 57 2.82 -3.46 -1.50
N ARG A 58 2.21 -2.41 -2.07
CA ARG A 58 0.76 -2.22 -2.12
C ARG A 58 0.20 -2.77 -3.43
N GLY A 59 -0.59 -3.85 -3.33
CA GLY A 59 -1.39 -4.41 -4.41
C GLY A 59 -2.80 -3.83 -4.44
N GLY A 60 -3.72 -4.54 -5.10
CA GLY A 60 -5.16 -4.29 -4.96
C GLY A 60 -5.73 -4.97 -3.73
N GLY A 61 -7.01 -4.73 -3.42
CA GLY A 61 -7.68 -5.40 -2.31
C GLY A 61 -9.19 -5.33 -2.46
N GLU A 62 -9.87 -6.20 -1.73
CA GLU A 62 -11.33 -6.14 -1.62
C GLU A 62 -11.72 -4.96 -0.72
N MET A 63 -12.67 -4.14 -1.21
CA MET A 63 -13.14 -2.96 -0.49
C MET A 63 -13.67 -3.34 0.89
N GLY A 64 -13.26 -2.60 1.93
CA GLY A 64 -13.71 -2.84 3.30
C GLY A 64 -12.92 -3.90 4.07
N TRP A 65 -11.95 -4.56 3.43
CA TRP A 65 -11.03 -5.46 4.11
C TRP A 65 -9.61 -4.91 4.22
N SER A 66 -9.08 -4.94 5.45
CA SER A 66 -7.78 -4.36 5.79
C SER A 66 -6.75 -5.44 6.17
N ASN A 67 -5.48 -5.03 6.24
CA ASN A 67 -4.36 -5.93 6.43
C ASN A 67 -4.28 -6.36 7.91
N HIS A 68 -4.27 -7.68 8.13
CA HIS A 68 -4.05 -8.22 9.47
C HIS A 68 -2.53 -8.23 9.76
N PRO A 69 -2.06 -7.60 10.86
CA PRO A 69 -0.64 -7.37 11.09
C PRO A 69 0.17 -8.67 11.20
N ALA A 70 -0.42 -9.77 11.66
CA ALA A 70 0.28 -11.06 11.79
C ALA A 70 0.29 -11.92 10.50
N THR A 71 -0.61 -11.68 9.55
CA THR A 71 -0.87 -12.66 8.47
C THR A 71 -0.98 -12.07 7.08
N CYS A 72 -1.02 -10.74 6.92
CA CYS A 72 -0.96 -10.14 5.59
C CYS A 72 0.38 -10.47 4.90
N ASP A 73 0.34 -10.65 3.58
CA ASP A 73 1.54 -10.64 2.76
C ASP A 73 2.02 -9.18 2.64
N LEU A 74 3.21 -8.89 3.17
CA LEU A 74 3.79 -7.54 3.11
C LEU A 74 4.07 -7.10 1.67
N HIS A 75 4.21 -8.04 0.74
CA HIS A 75 4.54 -7.77 -0.66
C HIS A 75 3.32 -7.78 -1.58
N GLU A 76 2.11 -7.97 -1.04
CA GLU A 76 0.85 -7.85 -1.77
C GLU A 76 -0.24 -7.28 -0.84
N LEU A 77 0.06 -6.14 -0.22
CA LEU A 77 -0.83 -5.51 0.76
C LEU A 77 -2.12 -5.02 0.11
N TRP A 78 -3.23 -5.30 0.78
CA TRP A 78 -4.54 -4.77 0.40
C TRP A 78 -4.61 -3.27 0.62
N SER A 79 -5.34 -2.65 -0.28
CA SER A 79 -5.51 -1.21 -0.29
C SER A 79 -6.76 -0.81 -1.06
N TRP A 80 -7.23 0.40 -0.77
CA TRP A 80 -8.50 0.89 -1.30
C TRP A 80 -8.28 2.16 -2.10
N SER A 81 -8.76 2.15 -3.34
CA SER A 81 -8.95 3.37 -4.11
C SER A 81 -9.91 4.28 -3.37
N ALA A 82 -9.52 5.53 -3.11
CA ALA A 82 -10.38 6.57 -2.57
C ALA A 82 -11.12 7.36 -3.67
N ASP A 83 -11.17 6.79 -4.88
CA ASP A 83 -11.71 7.43 -6.07
C ASP A 83 -13.17 7.83 -5.83
N ARG A 84 -13.45 9.13 -5.88
CA ARG A 84 -14.77 9.72 -5.63
C ARG A 84 -15.39 9.35 -4.27
N MET A 85 -14.60 8.86 -3.32
CA MET A 85 -15.08 8.59 -1.97
C MET A 85 -15.39 9.88 -1.22
N ARG A 86 -16.51 9.85 -0.51
CA ARG A 86 -16.86 10.85 0.48
C ARG A 86 -15.99 10.70 1.73
N PHE A 87 -15.72 11.79 2.45
CA PHE A 87 -14.91 11.70 3.67
C PHE A 87 -15.55 10.79 4.72
N GLU A 88 -16.87 10.73 4.79
CA GLU A 88 -17.60 9.86 5.72
C GLU A 88 -17.30 8.37 5.46
N GLU A 89 -17.14 7.98 4.19
CA GLU A 89 -16.78 6.61 3.80
C GLU A 89 -15.35 6.28 4.24
N MET A 90 -14.39 7.18 4.00
CA MET A 90 -13.00 7.02 4.42
C MET A 90 -12.87 6.92 5.96
N VAL A 91 -13.63 7.74 6.68
CA VAL A 91 -13.72 7.68 8.15
C VAL A 91 -14.28 6.33 8.61
N GLY A 92 -15.38 5.86 8.01
CA GLY A 92 -16.00 4.58 8.34
C GLY A 92 -15.03 3.40 8.16
N LEU A 93 -14.32 3.35 7.03
CA LEU A 93 -13.29 2.35 6.74
C LEU A 93 -12.14 2.39 7.75
N THR A 94 -11.70 3.60 8.14
CA THR A 94 -10.62 3.80 9.11
C THR A 94 -11.03 3.31 10.50
N LEU A 95 -12.22 3.70 10.97
CA LEU A 95 -12.75 3.30 12.28
C LEU A 95 -12.93 1.79 12.37
N ARG A 96 -13.47 1.15 11.31
CA ARG A 96 -13.59 -0.31 11.24
C ARG A 96 -12.22 -0.99 11.33
N THR A 97 -11.24 -0.51 10.56
CA THR A 97 -9.88 -1.05 10.57
C THR A 97 -9.24 -0.98 11.96
N ALA A 98 -9.36 0.17 12.62
CA ALA A 98 -8.85 0.37 13.97
C ALA A 98 -9.56 -0.55 14.98
N TYR A 99 -10.89 -0.69 14.89
CA TYR A 99 -11.67 -1.58 15.74
C TYR A 99 -11.25 -3.06 15.59
N GLU A 100 -10.92 -3.48 14.37
CA GLU A 100 -10.45 -4.83 14.07
C GLU A 100 -8.97 -5.07 14.43
N GLY A 101 -8.24 -4.06 14.95
CA GLY A 101 -6.81 -4.17 15.25
C GLY A 101 -5.94 -4.37 14.00
N ARG A 102 -6.39 -3.83 12.88
CA ARG A 102 -5.76 -3.97 11.56
C ARG A 102 -5.16 -2.66 11.08
N TRP A 103 -4.52 -2.70 9.92
CA TRP A 103 -3.98 -1.52 9.26
C TRP A 103 -4.39 -1.48 7.79
N ALA A 104 -4.61 -0.28 7.25
CA ALA A 104 -5.14 -0.08 5.92
C ALA A 104 -4.28 0.90 5.11
N VAL A 105 -4.35 0.76 3.79
CA VAL A 105 -3.69 1.66 2.84
C VAL A 105 -4.75 2.27 1.94
N PHE A 106 -4.89 3.60 1.97
CA PHE A 106 -5.68 4.33 1.00
C PHE A 106 -4.84 4.69 -0.22
N THR A 107 -5.45 4.77 -1.39
CA THR A 107 -4.81 5.28 -2.60
C THR A 107 -5.64 6.33 -3.26
N PHE A 108 -4.95 7.42 -3.57
CA PHE A 108 -5.48 8.61 -4.16
C PHE A 108 -4.80 8.78 -5.52
N HIS A 109 -5.57 8.71 -6.61
CA HIS A 109 -5.05 8.88 -7.97
C HIS A 109 -4.91 10.35 -8.38
N GLY A 110 -5.61 11.25 -7.70
CA GLY A 110 -5.59 12.68 -7.90
C GLY A 110 -6.49 13.38 -6.88
N ILE A 111 -6.31 14.69 -6.75
CA ILE A 111 -7.10 15.55 -5.87
C ILE A 111 -7.69 16.64 -6.76
N ASP A 112 -9.00 16.61 -6.97
CA ASP A 112 -9.72 17.46 -7.93
C ASP A 112 -9.21 17.41 -9.39
N GLU A 113 -8.27 16.51 -9.71
CA GLU A 113 -7.65 16.39 -11.03
C GLU A 113 -7.49 14.92 -11.47
N GLY A 114 -7.36 14.72 -12.79
CA GLY A 114 -7.23 13.40 -13.39
C GLY A 114 -8.56 12.65 -13.54
N HIS A 115 -8.48 11.34 -13.80
CA HIS A 115 -9.65 10.52 -14.15
C HIS A 115 -10.41 9.95 -12.94
N LEU A 116 -9.72 9.79 -11.82
CA LEU A 116 -10.22 9.13 -10.60
C LEU A 116 -9.95 9.97 -9.34
N PRO A 117 -10.30 11.28 -9.33
CA PRO A 117 -9.99 12.12 -8.19
C PRO A 117 -10.85 11.79 -6.97
N VAL A 118 -10.28 12.03 -5.79
CA VAL A 118 -11.06 12.43 -4.60
C VAL A 118 -11.23 13.95 -4.64
N SER A 119 -12.29 14.49 -4.04
CA SER A 119 -12.41 15.94 -3.93
C SER A 119 -11.41 16.50 -2.90
N GLU A 120 -10.91 17.72 -3.09
CA GLU A 120 -10.07 18.38 -2.07
C GLU A 120 -10.83 18.52 -0.75
N TYR A 121 -12.13 18.81 -0.81
CA TYR A 121 -12.99 18.89 0.37
C TYR A 121 -12.99 17.58 1.16
N ASP A 122 -13.28 16.45 0.51
CA ASP A 122 -13.37 15.15 1.16
C ASP A 122 -12.02 14.71 1.74
N LEU A 123 -10.92 14.94 1.01
CA LEU A 123 -9.58 14.65 1.53
C LEU A 123 -9.26 15.52 2.75
N ARG A 124 -9.57 16.82 2.71
CA ARG A 124 -9.30 17.73 3.85
C ARG A 124 -10.10 17.36 5.09
N GLU A 125 -11.38 17.02 4.96
CA GLU A 125 -12.18 16.56 6.10
C GLU A 125 -11.64 15.26 6.68
N PHE A 126 -11.21 14.33 5.82
CA PHE A 126 -10.59 13.08 6.27
C PHE A 126 -9.27 13.32 7.01
N LEU A 127 -8.41 14.20 6.50
CA LEU A 127 -7.16 14.57 7.18
C LEU A 127 -7.41 15.26 8.53
N ARG A 128 -8.45 16.11 8.65
CA ARG A 128 -8.85 16.70 9.94
C ARG A 128 -9.32 15.66 10.94
N PHE A 129 -10.04 14.64 10.48
CA PHE A 129 -10.39 13.49 11.31
C PHE A 129 -9.14 12.76 11.79
N LEU A 130 -8.21 12.42 10.89
CA LEU A 130 -6.98 11.71 11.25
C LEU A 130 -6.13 12.50 12.26
N ASP A 131 -5.94 13.81 12.07
CA ASP A 131 -5.21 14.66 13.02
C ASP A 131 -5.89 14.73 14.39
N ARG A 132 -7.22 14.88 14.43
CA ARG A 132 -7.98 14.87 15.69
C ARG A 132 -7.78 13.58 16.49
N TYR A 133 -7.62 12.44 15.80
CA TYR A 133 -7.45 11.12 16.41
C TYR A 133 -6.01 10.59 16.35
N ARG A 134 -5.00 11.45 16.13
CA ARG A 134 -3.58 11.05 15.99
C ARG A 134 -2.98 10.26 17.16
N THR A 135 -3.58 10.33 18.35
CA THR A 135 -3.17 9.53 19.53
C THR A 135 -3.76 8.13 19.55
N LYS A 136 -4.68 7.83 18.62
CA LYS A 136 -5.42 6.56 18.50
C LYS A 136 -5.22 5.91 17.14
N ILE A 137 -5.03 6.70 16.09
CA ILE A 137 -4.78 6.24 14.73
C ILE A 137 -3.37 6.68 14.34
N TRP A 138 -2.51 5.71 14.08
CA TRP A 138 -1.18 5.97 13.57
C TRP A 138 -1.22 6.09 12.05
N VAL A 139 -0.89 7.26 11.54
CA VAL A 139 -0.77 7.55 10.11
C VAL A 139 0.71 7.79 9.82
N ALA A 140 1.27 7.01 8.90
CA ALA A 140 2.69 7.06 8.55
C ALA A 140 2.91 6.55 7.11
N PRO A 141 4.09 6.84 6.52
CA PRO A 141 4.53 6.19 5.29
C PRO A 141 4.43 4.67 5.38
N LEU A 142 4.09 4.03 4.25
CA LEU A 142 3.95 2.57 4.17
C LEU A 142 5.19 1.82 4.69
N VAL A 143 6.38 2.35 4.41
CA VAL A 143 7.64 1.74 4.83
C VAL A 143 7.78 1.70 6.35
N GLU A 144 7.40 2.77 7.06
CA GLU A 144 7.52 2.84 8.53
C GLU A 144 6.58 1.85 9.22
N ILE A 145 5.34 1.74 8.72
CA ILE A 145 4.37 0.77 9.26
C ILE A 145 4.83 -0.66 8.95
N ALA A 146 5.35 -0.91 7.75
CA ALA A 146 5.88 -2.22 7.38
C ALA A 146 7.09 -2.61 8.24
N GLU A 147 8.03 -1.70 8.49
CA GLU A 147 9.18 -1.93 9.39
C GLU A 147 8.72 -2.33 10.79
N TYR A 148 7.76 -1.60 11.35
CA TYR A 148 7.17 -1.91 12.65
C TYR A 148 6.49 -3.29 12.67
N VAL A 149 5.69 -3.61 11.64
CA VAL A 149 5.03 -4.93 11.55
C VAL A 149 6.06 -6.05 11.47
N VAL A 150 7.14 -5.87 10.72
CA VAL A 150 8.24 -6.84 10.62
C VAL A 150 8.94 -7.04 11.97
N GLU A 151 9.23 -5.96 12.68
CA GLU A 151 9.86 -6.01 14.00
C GLU A 151 8.97 -6.74 15.01
N GLU A 152 7.68 -6.40 15.06
CA GLU A 152 6.72 -7.02 15.95
C GLU A 152 6.47 -8.49 15.63
N ARG A 153 6.40 -8.85 14.35
CA ARG A 153 6.33 -10.27 13.95
C ARG A 153 7.53 -11.04 14.45
N ARG A 154 8.75 -10.52 14.28
CA ARG A 154 9.97 -11.15 14.80
C ARG A 154 9.94 -11.29 16.32
N ARG A 155 9.54 -10.24 17.03
CA ARG A 155 9.41 -10.25 18.51
C ARG A 155 8.43 -11.32 19.00
N LEU A 156 7.39 -11.58 18.22
CA LEU A 156 6.33 -12.56 18.53
C LEU A 156 6.60 -13.96 17.93
N GLY A 157 7.70 -14.17 17.21
CA GLY A 157 8.03 -15.44 16.56
C GLY A 157 7.16 -15.77 15.33
N ILE A 158 6.55 -14.75 14.73
CA ILE A 158 5.76 -14.87 13.49
C ILE A 158 6.70 -14.72 12.29
N PRO A 159 6.60 -15.60 11.26
CA PRO A 159 7.39 -15.46 10.03
C PRO A 159 7.16 -14.12 9.33
N VAL A 160 8.24 -13.58 8.76
CA VAL A 160 8.27 -12.35 7.96
C VAL A 160 8.53 -12.69 6.51
#